data_AF-Q7S5I0-F1
#
_entry.id   AF-Q7S5I0-F1
#
_cell.length_a   1.000
_cell.length_b   1.000
_cell.length_c   1.000
_cell.angle_alpha   90.00
_cell.angle_beta   90.00
_cell.angle_gamma   90.00
#
_symmetry.space_group_name_H-M   'P 1'
#
loop_
_entity.id
_entity.type
_entity.pdbx_description
1 polymer ?
#
loop_
_entity_poly.entity_id
_entity_poly.type
_entity_poly.pdbx_seq_one_letter_code
_entity_poly.pdbx_strand_id
1 'polypeptide(L)'
;MADNQEPAITEDFLSAALKTRLNATHVEVTDMSGGCGASFTSLIVSPDFVGKNSLKRHRLVNAALKEEIARIHAWSAKCQTPDEYAKEKAATGGNDGPPMDGTNAQGKVEGVTE
;
A
#
# COMPACT_ATOMS: atom_id res chain seq x y z
N MET A 1 -16.21 25.42 20.60
CA MET A 1 -15.12 24.62 21.18
C MET A 1 -14.55 23.84 20.01
N ALA A 2 -13.40 24.25 19.48
CA ALA A 2 -12.73 23.54 18.41
C ALA A 2 -11.72 22.62 19.09
N ASP A 3 -11.98 21.32 19.06
CA ASP A 3 -11.05 20.29 19.50
C ASP A 3 -9.73 20.44 18.74
N ASN A 4 -8.77 21.06 19.41
CA ASN A 4 -7.39 21.18 18.98
C ASN A 4 -6.70 19.85 19.28
N GLN A 5 -7.08 18.80 18.55
CA GLN A 5 -6.32 17.55 18.55
C GLN A 5 -5.07 17.74 17.69
N GLU A 6 -3.91 17.65 18.32
CA GLU A 6 -2.65 17.33 17.64
C GLU A 6 -2.93 16.18 16.64
N PRO A 7 -2.42 16.23 15.40
CA PRO A 7 -2.91 15.33 14.36
C PRO A 7 -2.53 13.89 14.73
N ALA A 8 -3.46 13.15 15.31
CA ALA A 8 -3.38 11.72 15.45
C ALA A 8 -3.44 11.15 14.04
N ILE A 9 -2.49 10.29 13.67
CA ILE A 9 -2.53 9.61 12.38
C ILE A 9 -3.75 8.68 12.41
N THR A 10 -4.79 9.05 11.67
CA THR A 10 -6.06 8.31 11.57
C THR A 10 -6.22 7.73 10.17
N GLU A 11 -7.07 6.72 10.05
CA GLU A 11 -7.41 6.10 8.76
C GLU A 11 -7.91 7.12 7.73
N ASP A 12 -8.76 8.05 8.15
CA ASP A 12 -9.34 9.07 7.27
C ASP A 12 -8.26 10.00 6.74
N PHE A 13 -7.39 10.50 7.62
CA PHE A 13 -6.27 11.36 7.25
C PHE A 13 -5.34 10.68 6.23
N LEU A 14 -4.95 9.44 6.50
CA LEU A 14 -4.12 8.65 5.59
C LEU A 14 -4.82 8.44 4.24
N SER A 15 -6.10 8.09 4.26
CA SER A 15 -6.87 7.88 3.04
C SER A 15 -6.98 9.14 2.18
N ALA A 16 -7.23 10.30 2.79
CA ALA A 16 -7.33 11.58 2.11
C ALA A 16 -5.97 12.03 1.54
N ALA A 17 -4.89 11.86 2.31
CA ALA A 17 -3.54 12.16 1.87
C ALA A 17 -3.12 11.28 0.69
N LEU A 18 -3.42 9.98 0.73
CA LEU A 18 -3.11 9.04 -0.34
C LEU A 18 -3.90 9.34 -1.62
N LYS A 19 -5.20 9.64 -1.50
CA LYS A 19 -6.05 10.06 -2.65
C LYS A 19 -5.50 11.33 -3.30
N THR A 20 -5.12 12.33 -2.50
CA THR A 20 -4.66 13.63 -2.99
C THR A 20 -3.23 13.57 -3.56
N ARG A 21 -2.30 12.91 -2.87
CA ARG A 21 -0.87 12.88 -3.25
C ARG A 21 -0.56 11.85 -4.34
N LEU A 22 -1.32 10.75 -4.42
CA LEU A 22 -1.05 9.63 -5.35
C LEU A 22 -2.16 9.39 -6.37
N ASN A 23 -3.15 10.29 -6.47
CA ASN A 23 -4.34 10.13 -7.33
C ASN A 23 -5.01 8.76 -7.15
N ALA A 24 -5.03 8.26 -5.92
CA ALA A 24 -5.55 6.93 -5.63
C ALA A 24 -7.07 6.91 -5.87
N THR A 25 -7.52 5.95 -6.67
CA THR A 25 -8.93 5.75 -6.99
C THR A 25 -9.66 5.01 -5.88
N HIS A 26 -8.95 4.11 -5.19
CA HIS A 26 -9.47 3.38 -4.05
C HIS A 26 -8.41 3.31 -2.96
N VAL A 27 -8.80 3.63 -1.73
CA VAL A 27 -7.94 3.58 -0.55
C VAL A 27 -8.75 3.00 0.60
N GLU A 28 -8.21 1.96 1.21
CA GLU A 28 -8.75 1.31 2.40
C GLU A 28 -7.63 1.27 3.45
N VAL A 29 -7.92 1.68 4.68
CA VAL A 29 -6.92 1.73 5.76
C VAL A 29 -7.49 0.96 6.94
N THR A 30 -6.72 0.00 7.44
CA THR A 30 -7.10 -0.90 8.52
C THR A 30 -6.09 -0.79 9.65
N ASP A 31 -6.57 -0.44 10.84
CA ASP A 31 -5.75 -0.49 12.06
C ASP A 31 -5.57 -1.94 12.52
N MET A 32 -4.31 -2.37 12.61
CA MET A 32 -3.88 -3.71 13.04
C MET A 32 -3.16 -3.65 14.39
N SER A 33 -3.44 -2.62 15.19
CA SER A 33 -2.60 -2.27 16.34
C SER A 33 -2.80 -3.13 17.60
N GLY A 34 -3.58 -4.21 17.50
CA GLY A 34 -4.13 -5.12 18.54
C GLY A 34 -3.30 -5.43 19.79
N GLY A 35 -2.93 -4.42 20.58
CA GLY A 35 -2.27 -4.55 21.88
C GLY A 35 -1.03 -3.67 22.11
N CYS A 36 -0.46 -3.04 21.07
CA CYS A 36 0.71 -2.15 21.22
C CYS A 36 0.61 -0.83 20.45
N GLY A 37 -0.47 -0.59 19.69
CA GLY A 37 -0.89 0.75 19.31
C GLY A 37 0.06 1.53 18.40
N ALA A 38 0.29 1.07 17.15
CA ALA A 38 0.67 1.89 15.98
C ALA A 38 1.05 1.02 14.77
N SER A 39 0.17 0.09 14.39
CA SER A 39 0.37 -0.77 13.21
C SER A 39 -0.80 -0.57 12.25
N PHE A 40 -0.56 0.01 11.07
CA PHE A 40 -1.61 0.24 10.09
C PHE A 40 -1.30 -0.50 8.78
N THR A 41 -2.35 -1.08 8.20
CA THR A 41 -2.30 -1.70 6.87
C THR A 41 -3.22 -0.94 5.94
N SER A 42 -2.69 -0.43 4.84
CA SER A 42 -3.48 0.29 3.84
C SER A 42 -3.43 -0.36 2.47
N LEU A 43 -4.57 -0.53 1.83
CA LEU A 43 -4.69 -0.91 0.44
C LEU A 43 -4.88 0.34 -0.39
N ILE A 44 -3.91 0.64 -1.25
CA ILE A 44 -3.95 1.77 -2.17
C ILE A 44 -4.01 1.26 -3.60
N VAL A 45 -5.04 1.70 -4.30
CA VAL A 45 -5.26 1.41 -5.71
C VAL A 45 -5.14 2.72 -6.49
N SER A 46 -4.14 2.79 -7.37
CA SER A 46 -3.91 3.99 -8.17
C SER A 46 -3.45 3.64 -9.59
N PRO A 47 -3.95 4.34 -10.63
CA PRO A 47 -3.42 4.21 -11.98
C PRO A 47 -1.96 4.67 -12.07
N ASP A 48 -1.49 5.50 -11.13
CA ASP A 48 -0.11 5.97 -11.06
C ASP A 48 0.88 4.83 -10.79
N PHE A 49 0.42 3.66 -10.37
CA PHE A 49 1.25 2.48 -10.15
C PHE A 49 1.46 1.63 -11.40
N VAL A 50 0.71 1.90 -12.47
CA VAL A 50 0.85 1.20 -13.75
C VAL A 50 2.24 1.44 -14.32
N GLY A 51 2.93 0.37 -14.72
CA GLY A 51 4.31 0.45 -15.22
C GLY A 51 5.39 0.74 -14.17
N LYS A 52 5.03 0.92 -12.89
CA LYS A 52 5.99 1.08 -11.79
C LYS A 52 6.19 -0.26 -11.07
N ASN A 53 7.44 -0.62 -10.80
CA ASN A 53 7.77 -1.81 -10.02
C ASN A 53 7.41 -1.62 -8.52
N SER A 54 7.21 -2.71 -7.79
CA SER A 54 6.76 -2.69 -6.37
C SER A 54 7.57 -1.71 -5.51
N LEU A 55 8.90 -1.77 -5.58
CA LEU A 55 9.79 -0.86 -4.84
C LEU A 55 9.53 0.63 -5.16
N LYS A 56 9.28 0.99 -6.43
CA LYS A 56 8.99 2.39 -6.82
C LYS A 56 7.64 2.84 -6.27
N ARG A 57 6.63 1.96 -6.25
CA ARG A 57 5.31 2.23 -5.66
C ARG A 57 5.46 2.52 -4.16
N HIS A 58 6.16 1.66 -3.44
CA HIS A 58 6.45 1.84 -2.01
C HIS A 58 7.25 3.12 -1.74
N ARG A 59 8.28 3.43 -2.55
CA ARG A 59 9.03 4.69 -2.40
C ARG A 59 8.15 5.93 -2.59
N LEU A 60 7.19 5.89 -3.51
CA LEU A 60 6.23 6.99 -3.71
C LEU A 60 5.31 7.16 -2.51
N VAL A 61 4.74 6.06 -2.00
CA VAL A 61 3.89 6.09 -0.80
C VAL A 61 4.68 6.58 0.40
N ASN A 62 5.87 6.04 0.63
CA ASN A 62 6.71 6.43 1.75
C ASN A 62 7.18 7.88 1.66
N ALA A 63 7.43 8.40 0.45
CA ALA A 63 7.73 9.81 0.26
C ALA A 63 6.50 10.69 0.52
N ALA A 64 5.33 10.23 0.08
CA ALA A 64 4.06 10.93 0.27
C ALA A 64 3.57 10.90 1.72
N LEU A 65 3.98 9.94 2.56
CA LEU A 65 3.56 9.82 3.95
C LEU A 65 4.75 9.78 4.92
N LYS A 66 5.87 10.40 4.55
CA LYS A 66 7.14 10.27 5.28
C LYS A 66 7.02 10.73 6.74
N GLU A 67 6.31 11.83 6.95
CA GLU A 67 6.14 12.46 8.27
C GLU A 67 5.19 11.63 9.14
N GLU A 68 4.16 11.06 8.53
CA GLU A 68 3.17 10.21 9.18
C GLU A 68 3.78 8.86 9.56
N ILE A 69 4.43 8.18 8.61
CA ILE A 69 5.08 6.87 8.83
C ILE A 69 6.17 6.98 9.89
N ALA A 70 6.89 8.11 9.98
CA ALA A 70 7.89 8.35 11.02
C ALA A 70 7.29 8.37 12.44
N ARG A 71 5.96 8.61 12.58
CA ARG A 71 5.24 8.60 13.86
C ARG A 71 4.57 7.25 14.16
N ILE A 72 4.52 6.35 13.18
CA ILE A 72 3.89 5.02 13.28
C ILE A 72 4.99 3.98 13.55
N HIS A 73 4.75 3.00 14.43
CA HIS A 73 5.71 1.92 14.67
C HIS A 73 5.84 0.99 13.47
N ALA A 74 4.72 0.59 12.88
CA ALA A 74 4.68 -0.27 11.71
C ALA A 74 3.62 0.20 10.70
N TRP A 75 4.03 0.30 9.44
CA TRP A 75 3.15 0.69 8.35
C TRP A 75 3.31 -0.29 7.19
N SER A 76 2.18 -0.83 6.74
CA SER A 76 2.10 -1.66 5.53
C SER A 76 1.20 -0.99 4.51
N ALA A 77 1.68 -0.84 3.28
CA ALA A 77 0.88 -0.31 2.17
C ALA A 77 0.89 -1.31 1.00
N LYS A 78 -0.27 -1.89 0.67
CA LYS A 78 -0.44 -2.71 -0.53
C LYS A 78 -0.77 -1.78 -1.71
N CYS A 79 0.17 -1.69 -2.66
CA CYS A 79 0.06 -0.78 -3.80
C CYS A 79 -0.30 -1.55 -5.07
N GLN A 80 -1.56 -1.50 -5.48
CA GLN A 80 -2.06 -2.23 -6.65
C GLN A 80 -2.56 -1.28 -7.73
N THR A 81 -2.47 -1.73 -8.98
CA THR A 81 -3.15 -1.02 -10.07
C THR A 81 -4.65 -1.29 -10.03
N PRO A 82 -5.49 -0.40 -10.56
CA PRO A 82 -6.93 -0.64 -10.65
C PRO A 82 -7.28 -1.91 -11.43
N ASP A 83 -6.48 -2.29 -12.43
CA ASP A 83 -6.65 -3.56 -13.16
C ASP A 83 -6.35 -4.78 -12.27
N GLU A 84 -5.23 -4.75 -11.52
CA GLU A 84 -4.89 -5.80 -10.55
C GLU A 84 -5.93 -5.91 -9.44
N TYR A 85 -6.38 -4.78 -8.88
CA TYR A 85 -7.40 -4.78 -7.83
C TYR A 85 -8.75 -5.28 -8.34
N ALA A 86 -9.16 -4.90 -9.55
CA ALA A 86 -10.38 -5.42 -10.15
C ALA A 86 -10.31 -6.93 -10.40
N LYS A 87 -9.17 -7.44 -10.88
CA LYS A 87 -8.91 -8.88 -11.05
C LYS A 87 -8.88 -9.62 -9.71
N GLU A 88 -8.20 -9.08 -8.71
CA GLU A 88 -8.13 -9.66 -7.37
C GLU A 88 -9.52 -9.66 -6.74
N LYS A 89 -10.26 -8.55 -6.75
CA LYS A 89 -11.64 -8.48 -6.23
C LYS A 89 -12.58 -9.45 -6.95
N ALA A 90 -12.41 -9.66 -8.25
CA ALA A 90 -13.17 -10.65 -9.02
C ALA A 90 -12.76 -12.10 -8.67
N ALA A 91 -11.48 -12.33 -8.34
CA ALA A 91 -10.96 -13.64 -7.96
C ALA A 91 -11.25 -14.00 -6.49
N THR A 92 -11.20 -13.04 -5.56
CA THR A 92 -11.39 -13.22 -4.11
C THR A 92 -12.86 -13.36 -3.72
N GLY A 93 -13.79 -13.40 -4.69
CA GLY A 93 -15.17 -13.86 -4.49
C GLY A 93 -15.31 -15.36 -4.19
N GLY A 94 -14.21 -16.12 -4.16
CA GLY A 94 -14.19 -17.50 -3.72
C GLY A 94 -12.79 -17.95 -3.28
N ASN A 95 -12.70 -18.42 -2.03
CA ASN A 95 -11.59 -19.10 -1.36
C ASN A 95 -10.37 -18.29 -0.89
N ASP A 96 -10.12 -18.46 0.41
CA ASP A 96 -8.90 -18.19 1.15
C ASP A 96 -7.61 -18.68 0.44
N GLY A 97 -6.67 -17.74 0.25
CA GLY A 97 -5.24 -17.98 0.17
C GLY A 97 -4.65 -18.25 -1.23
N PRO A 98 -3.86 -17.31 -1.80
CA PRO A 98 -2.86 -17.70 -2.77
C PRO A 98 -1.71 -18.45 -2.06
N PRO A 99 -1.18 -19.54 -2.63
CA PRO A 99 0.05 -20.13 -2.14
C PRO A 99 1.17 -19.09 -2.20
N MET A 100 2.05 -19.14 -1.20
CA MET A 100 3.32 -18.44 -1.17
C MET A 100 4.18 -18.92 -2.36
N ASP A 101 3.98 -18.36 -3.55
CA ASP A 101 4.98 -18.37 -4.63
C ASP A 101 5.94 -17.24 -4.26
N GLY A 102 6.90 -17.48 -3.37
CA GLY A 102 7.99 -18.39 -3.67
C GLY A 102 8.90 -17.62 -4.61
N THR A 103 9.88 -16.93 -4.03
CA THR A 103 11.14 -16.51 -4.65
C THR A 103 11.25 -16.96 -6.11
N ASN A 104 11.27 -16.01 -7.03
CA ASN A 104 11.66 -16.22 -8.42
C ASN A 104 12.99 -17.00 -8.48
N ALA A 105 12.86 -18.33 -8.57
CA ALA A 105 13.94 -19.31 -8.69
C ALA A 105 14.51 -19.35 -10.10
N GLN A 106 14.58 -18.19 -10.77
CA GLN A 106 15.22 -18.03 -12.06
C GLN A 106 16.09 -16.77 -12.02
N GLY A 107 17.25 -16.93 -11.41
CA GLY A 107 18.45 -16.17 -11.76
C GLY A 107 18.90 -16.53 -13.17
N LYS A 108 18.07 -16.26 -14.18
CA LYS A 108 18.44 -16.32 -15.59
C LYS A 108 18.52 -14.89 -16.10
N VAL A 109 19.73 -14.33 -16.06
CA VAL A 109 20.09 -13.18 -16.88
C VAL A 109 20.27 -13.70 -18.31
N GLU A 110 19.19 -13.69 -19.09
CA GLU A 110 19.32 -13.84 -20.54
C GLU A 110 19.77 -12.50 -21.13
N GLY A 111 20.97 -12.49 -21.71
CA GLY A 111 21.39 -11.43 -22.63
C GLY A 111 22.64 -10.66 -22.21
N VAL A 112 23.81 -11.26 -22.37
CA VAL A 112 24.90 -10.51 -23.02
C VAL A 112 25.59 -11.41 -24.04
N THR A 113 25.29 -11.12 -25.30
CA THR A 113 26.04 -11.53 -26.48
C THR A 113 27.31 -10.70 -26.57
N GLU A 114 28.48 -11.36 -26.55
CA GLU A 114 29.57 -11.35 -27.55
C GLU A 114 30.87 -11.89 -26.94
#